data_AF-A0A2T9WL74-F1
#
_entry.id   AF-A0A2T9WL74-F1
#
_cell.length_a   1.000
_cell.length_b   1.000
_cell.length_c   1.000
_cell.angle_alpha   90.00
_cell.angle_beta   90.00
_cell.angle_gamma   90.00
#
_symmetry.space_group_name_H-M   'P 1'
#
loop_
_entity.id
_entity.type
_entity.pdbx_description
1 polymer ?
#
loop_
_entity_poly.entity_id
_entity_poly.type
_entity_poly.pdbx_seq_one_letter_code
_entity_poly.pdbx_strand_id
1 'polypeptide(L)'
;MDSQYLYKSSDLMKKIKQWELEYDIKKLKSSLSEVVKKALEKVGISEIGIFDASIGLSYPKYFDFNEITSKLKRHGYNYLTYLIEDFYNKGEYGYLTIYIYYNKKGNRKVLSCHLNPLLYKIICSDYNGKKFTLSDPLQKCPFPEDIKKSTLNILYDILDQGELTNMGNKSMNIVIKASGYPDNQIKANPLISIHKSEYNNEFKYNENGFNVNITWWYLNRSSKS
;
A
#
# COMPACT_ATOMS: atom_id res chain seq x y z
N MET A 1 -1.23 -30.03 -31.37
CA MET A 1 -1.90 -30.46 -30.12
C MET A 1 -1.69 -29.42 -29.01
N ASP A 2 -1.43 -28.16 -29.37
CA ASP A 2 -0.77 -27.19 -28.49
C ASP A 2 -1.69 -26.09 -27.95
N SER A 3 -2.89 -25.94 -28.50
CA SER A 3 -3.85 -24.90 -28.10
C SER A 3 -4.49 -25.15 -26.73
N GLN A 4 -4.73 -26.42 -26.35
CA GLN A 4 -5.30 -26.77 -25.04
C GLN A 4 -4.30 -26.61 -23.88
N TYR A 5 -3.01 -26.81 -24.11
CA TYR A 5 -1.96 -26.61 -23.10
C TYR A 5 -1.70 -25.11 -22.85
N LEU A 6 -1.67 -24.30 -23.90
CA LEU A 6 -1.55 -22.83 -23.80
C LEU A 6 -2.73 -22.20 -23.04
N TYR A 7 -3.96 -22.67 -23.28
CA TYR A 7 -5.16 -22.16 -22.60
C TYR A 7 -5.14 -22.44 -21.09
N LYS A 8 -4.81 -23.69 -20.68
CA LYS A 8 -4.68 -24.09 -19.27
C LYS A 8 -3.57 -23.34 -18.54
N SER A 9 -2.45 -23.08 -19.21
CA SER A 9 -1.34 -22.30 -18.65
C SER A 9 -1.76 -20.85 -18.37
N SER A 10 -2.53 -20.23 -19.26
CA SER A 10 -3.00 -18.84 -19.08
C SER A 10 -3.98 -18.70 -17.91
N ASP A 11 -4.89 -19.68 -17.73
CA ASP A 11 -5.85 -19.68 -16.63
C ASP A 11 -5.19 -19.92 -15.27
N LEU A 12 -4.19 -20.81 -15.23
CA LEU A 12 -3.39 -21.02 -14.02
C LEU A 12 -2.64 -19.76 -13.63
N MET A 13 -2.07 -19.04 -14.59
CA MET A 13 -1.31 -17.82 -14.33
C MET A 13 -2.18 -16.66 -13.85
N LYS A 14 -3.41 -16.54 -14.38
CA LYS A 14 -4.40 -15.60 -13.87
C LYS A 14 -4.80 -15.93 -12.42
N LYS A 15 -5.00 -17.22 -12.11
CA LYS A 15 -5.32 -17.66 -10.75
C LYS A 15 -4.16 -17.38 -9.77
N ILE A 16 -2.92 -17.67 -10.17
CA ILE A 16 -1.74 -17.39 -9.33
C ILE A 16 -1.65 -15.90 -9.02
N LYS A 17 -1.72 -15.04 -10.04
CA LYS A 17 -1.69 -13.58 -9.84
C LYS A 17 -2.82 -13.07 -8.94
N GLN A 18 -4.03 -13.63 -9.08
CA GLN A 18 -5.14 -13.28 -8.20
C GLN A 18 -4.87 -13.70 -6.75
N TRP A 19 -4.30 -14.89 -6.53
CA TRP A 19 -3.94 -15.38 -5.20
C TRP A 19 -2.84 -14.53 -4.54
N GLU A 20 -1.81 -14.15 -5.32
CA GLU A 20 -0.74 -13.24 -4.87
C GLU A 20 -1.33 -11.89 -4.45
N LEU A 21 -2.17 -11.30 -5.31
CA LEU A 21 -2.87 -10.05 -5.04
C LEU A 21 -3.71 -10.12 -3.75
N GLU A 22 -4.54 -11.15 -3.59
CA GLU A 22 -5.35 -11.32 -2.38
C GLU A 22 -4.50 -11.51 -1.12
N TYR A 23 -3.36 -12.19 -1.24
CA TYR A 23 -2.42 -12.38 -0.14
C TYR A 23 -1.75 -11.06 0.28
N ASP A 24 -1.29 -10.25 -0.67
CA ASP A 24 -0.66 -8.96 -0.36
C ASP A 24 -1.67 -7.92 0.16
N ILE A 25 -2.93 -7.96 -0.31
CA ILE A 25 -4.03 -7.17 0.28
C ILE A 25 -4.30 -7.59 1.73
N LYS A 26 -4.29 -8.89 2.04
CA LYS A 26 -4.45 -9.38 3.42
C LYS A 26 -3.31 -8.92 4.32
N LYS A 27 -2.07 -8.86 3.81
CA LYS A 27 -0.94 -8.27 4.55
C LYS A 27 -1.12 -6.78 4.83
N LEU A 28 -1.58 -6.02 3.84
CA LEU A 28 -1.90 -4.60 4.03
C LEU A 28 -2.98 -4.43 5.10
N LYS A 29 -4.07 -5.22 5.04
CA LYS A 29 -5.13 -5.23 6.06
C LYS A 29 -4.55 -5.52 7.45
N SER A 30 -3.76 -6.58 7.59
CA SER A 30 -3.14 -6.97 8.86
C SER A 30 -2.27 -5.84 9.43
N SER A 31 -1.45 -5.21 8.60
CA SER A 31 -0.55 -4.13 9.00
C SER A 31 -1.33 -2.90 9.50
N LEU A 32 -2.39 -2.50 8.78
CA LEU A 32 -3.27 -1.41 9.19
C LEU A 32 -4.04 -1.75 10.48
N SER A 33 -4.57 -2.97 10.58
CA SER A 33 -5.26 -3.44 11.78
C SER A 33 -4.36 -3.45 13.02
N GLU A 34 -3.07 -3.80 12.89
CA GLU A 34 -2.14 -3.75 14.03
C GLU A 34 -1.89 -2.32 14.50
N VAL A 35 -1.74 -1.36 13.58
CA VAL A 35 -1.62 0.06 13.91
C VAL A 35 -2.85 0.53 14.69
N VAL A 36 -4.03 0.19 14.18
CA VAL A 36 -5.32 0.51 14.78
C VAL A 36 -5.42 -0.08 16.20
N LYS A 37 -5.08 -1.35 16.36
CA LYS A 37 -5.11 -2.05 17.65
C LYS A 37 -4.18 -1.38 18.68
N LYS A 38 -2.92 -1.10 18.32
CA LYS A 38 -2.00 -0.42 19.25
C LYS A 38 -2.45 1.00 19.60
N ALA A 39 -3.05 1.72 18.65
CA ALA A 39 -3.58 3.04 18.92
C ALA A 39 -4.71 3.01 19.94
N LEU A 40 -5.63 2.04 19.83
CA LEU A 40 -6.71 1.84 20.80
C LEU A 40 -6.21 1.41 22.19
N GLU A 41 -5.26 0.46 22.24
CA GLU A 41 -4.66 -0.02 23.50
C GLU A 41 -4.05 1.14 24.30
N LYS A 42 -3.35 2.06 23.62
CA LYS A 42 -2.73 3.25 24.26
C LYS A 42 -3.74 4.19 24.91
N VAL A 43 -4.99 4.18 24.48
CA VAL A 43 -6.05 5.05 25.02
C VAL A 43 -7.13 4.28 25.79
N GLY A 44 -6.93 2.97 26.00
CA GLY A 44 -7.82 2.12 26.77
C GLY A 44 -9.21 1.94 26.14
N ILE A 45 -9.28 1.80 24.81
CA ILE A 45 -10.54 1.55 24.09
C ILE A 45 -10.52 0.12 23.55
N SER A 46 -11.61 -0.60 23.70
CA SER A 46 -11.75 -2.00 23.24
C SER A 46 -12.65 -2.16 22.02
N GLU A 47 -13.53 -1.20 21.73
CA GLU A 47 -14.51 -1.29 20.64
C GLU A 47 -14.19 -0.32 19.51
N ILE A 48 -14.22 -0.81 18.28
CA ILE A 48 -14.11 0.01 17.07
C ILE A 48 -15.39 -0.03 16.26
N GLY A 49 -15.69 1.11 15.64
CA GLY A 49 -16.60 1.17 14.51
C GLY A 49 -15.88 0.84 13.20
N ILE A 50 -15.00 1.73 12.73
CA ILE A 50 -14.32 1.60 11.43
C ILE A 50 -13.00 2.36 11.44
N PHE A 51 -12.03 1.99 10.59
CA PHE A 51 -10.89 2.85 10.27
C PHE A 51 -10.88 3.25 8.80
N ASP A 52 -10.33 4.44 8.52
CA ASP A 52 -10.02 4.95 7.19
C ASP A 52 -8.53 5.33 7.14
N ALA A 53 -7.79 4.71 6.25
CA ALA A 53 -6.37 4.95 6.01
C ALA A 53 -6.16 5.57 4.63
N SER A 54 -5.28 6.57 4.55
CA SER A 54 -4.83 7.19 3.32
C SER A 54 -3.31 7.14 3.30
N ILE A 55 -2.74 6.59 2.23
CA ILE A 55 -1.30 6.40 2.05
C ILE A 55 -0.90 7.09 0.75
N GLY A 56 0.06 8.00 0.82
CA GLY A 56 0.68 8.61 -0.35
C GLY A 56 2.12 8.15 -0.45
N LEU A 57 2.48 7.50 -1.54
CA LEU A 57 3.86 7.18 -1.88
C LEU A 57 4.26 7.94 -3.15
N SER A 58 5.48 8.45 -3.15
CA SER A 58 6.11 9.01 -4.34
C SER A 58 7.39 8.26 -4.64
N TYR A 59 7.61 7.95 -5.90
CA TYR A 59 8.85 7.37 -6.36
C TYR A 59 9.51 8.33 -7.35
N PRO A 60 10.49 9.11 -6.84
CA PRO A 60 11.24 10.04 -7.67
C PRO A 60 12.24 9.23 -8.50
N LYS A 61 11.92 8.95 -9.77
CA LYS A 61 12.84 8.19 -10.61
C LYS A 61 13.86 9.09 -11.30
N TYR A 62 15.14 8.81 -11.03
CA TYR A 62 16.24 8.95 -11.97
C TYR A 62 16.52 7.54 -12.51
N PHE A 63 16.20 7.28 -13.77
CA PHE A 63 16.45 5.99 -14.42
C PHE A 63 17.82 6.07 -15.09
N ASP A 64 18.85 5.41 -14.54
CA ASP A 64 20.04 5.07 -15.32
C ASP A 64 19.94 3.60 -15.73
N PHE A 65 19.58 3.38 -16.99
CA PHE A 65 19.44 2.04 -17.57
C PHE A 65 20.76 1.25 -17.54
N ASN A 66 21.91 1.93 -17.54
CA ASN A 66 23.24 1.33 -17.50
C ASN A 66 23.57 0.76 -16.12
N GLU A 67 23.16 1.44 -15.05
CA GLU A 67 23.36 0.96 -13.68
C GLU A 67 22.64 -0.38 -13.47
N ILE A 68 21.41 -0.50 -13.99
CA ILE A 68 20.60 -1.71 -13.81
C ILE A 68 21.13 -2.87 -14.65
N THR A 69 21.43 -2.66 -15.93
CA THR A 69 22.00 -3.73 -16.77
C THR A 69 23.32 -4.26 -16.20
N SER A 70 24.13 -3.40 -15.59
CA SER A 70 25.36 -3.82 -14.91
C SER A 70 25.09 -4.68 -13.66
N LYS A 71 24.07 -4.35 -12.86
CA LYS A 71 23.68 -5.13 -11.66
C LYS A 71 22.99 -6.45 -12.00
N LEU A 72 22.10 -6.46 -12.99
CA LEU A 72 21.44 -7.68 -13.46
C LEU A 72 22.44 -8.69 -14.02
N LYS A 73 23.41 -8.23 -14.83
CA LYS A 73 24.48 -9.08 -15.36
C LYS A 73 25.39 -9.66 -14.28
N ARG A 74 25.59 -8.95 -13.16
CA ARG A 74 26.44 -9.41 -12.05
C ARG A 74 25.78 -10.40 -11.11
N HIS A 75 24.46 -10.37 -10.98
CA HIS A 75 23.77 -11.09 -9.89
C HIS A 75 22.63 -12.00 -10.36
N GLY A 76 22.33 -12.06 -11.67
CA GLY A 76 21.30 -12.97 -12.19
C GLY A 76 19.89 -12.68 -11.68
N TYR A 77 19.64 -11.49 -11.12
CA TYR A 77 18.34 -11.09 -10.61
C TYR A 77 17.30 -11.03 -11.74
N ASN A 78 16.08 -11.44 -11.44
CA ASN A 78 14.92 -11.07 -12.24
C ASN A 78 14.77 -9.54 -12.17
N TYR A 79 14.78 -8.88 -13.33
CA TYR A 79 14.68 -7.43 -13.48
C TYR A 79 13.52 -6.82 -12.70
N LEU A 80 12.41 -7.56 -12.62
CA LEU A 80 11.21 -7.15 -11.93
C LEU A 80 11.39 -7.10 -10.41
N THR A 81 12.06 -8.10 -9.83
CA THR A 81 12.38 -8.15 -8.40
C THR A 81 13.28 -6.98 -8.00
N TYR A 82 14.27 -6.66 -8.83
CA TYR A 82 15.13 -5.50 -8.61
C TYR A 82 14.33 -4.18 -8.64
N LEU A 83 13.37 -4.05 -9.56
CA LEU A 83 12.54 -2.84 -9.64
C LEU A 83 11.68 -2.65 -8.39
N ILE A 84 11.12 -3.72 -7.82
CA ILE A 84 10.40 -3.65 -6.54
C ILE A 84 11.33 -3.23 -5.42
N GLU A 85 12.51 -3.85 -5.32
CA GLU A 85 13.49 -3.50 -4.30
C GLU A 85 13.95 -2.04 -4.44
N ASP A 86 14.18 -1.57 -5.67
CA ASP A 86 14.55 -0.18 -5.93
C ASP A 86 13.42 0.80 -5.57
N PHE A 87 12.17 0.46 -5.91
CA PHE A 87 10.99 1.22 -5.51
C PHE A 87 10.79 1.22 -3.99
N TYR A 88 11.03 0.09 -3.34
CA TYR A 88 10.99 -0.03 -1.90
C TYR A 88 12.09 0.81 -1.24
N ASN A 89 13.31 0.80 -1.79
CA ASN A 89 14.44 1.51 -1.21
C ASN A 89 14.39 3.03 -1.45
N LYS A 90 13.92 3.46 -2.63
CA LYS A 90 13.90 4.89 -3.02
C LYS A 90 12.52 5.54 -2.96
N GLY A 91 11.46 4.76 -2.83
CA GLY A 91 10.11 5.29 -2.67
C GLY A 91 10.00 6.02 -1.33
N GLU A 92 9.40 7.20 -1.34
CA GLU A 92 9.23 8.03 -0.16
C GLU A 92 7.75 8.11 0.20
N TYR A 93 7.49 8.19 1.51
CA TYR A 93 6.16 8.54 1.98
C TYR A 93 5.92 10.02 1.73
N GLY A 94 4.91 10.33 0.92
CA GLY A 94 4.31 11.67 0.91
C GLY A 94 3.50 11.89 2.17
N TYR A 95 2.70 10.89 2.56
CA TYR A 95 1.96 10.88 3.82
C TYR A 95 1.45 9.47 4.17
N LEU A 96 1.14 9.26 5.45
CA LEU A 96 0.30 8.15 5.92
C LEU A 96 -0.60 8.73 7.01
N THR A 97 -1.91 8.64 6.81
CA THR A 97 -2.91 9.14 7.76
C THR A 97 -3.94 8.06 8.01
N ILE A 98 -4.31 7.84 9.26
CA ILE A 98 -5.31 6.84 9.67
C ILE A 98 -6.29 7.52 10.63
N TYR A 99 -7.57 7.46 10.31
CA TYR A 99 -8.66 7.87 11.18
C TYR A 99 -9.35 6.63 11.73
N ILE A 100 -9.52 6.58 13.04
CA ILE A 100 -10.13 5.45 13.74
C ILE A 100 -11.39 5.96 14.42
N TYR A 101 -12.53 5.46 13.98
CA TYR A 101 -13.83 5.83 14.52
C TYR A 101 -14.28 4.76 15.50
N TYR A 102 -14.66 5.19 16.69
CA TYR A 102 -15.13 4.32 17.76
C TYR A 102 -16.26 4.99 18.54
N ASN A 103 -17.02 4.19 19.27
CA ASN A 103 -18.08 4.68 20.13
C ASN A 103 -17.56 4.79 21.57
N LYS A 104 -17.81 5.94 22.21
CA LYS A 104 -17.54 6.14 23.64
C LYS A 104 -18.73 6.84 24.27
N LYS A 105 -19.42 6.15 25.18
CA LYS A 105 -20.64 6.65 25.86
C LYS A 105 -21.71 7.09 24.85
N GLY A 106 -22.00 6.25 23.85
CA GLY A 106 -23.03 6.51 22.83
C GLY A 106 -22.67 7.57 21.78
N ASN A 107 -21.46 8.17 21.85
CA ASN A 107 -21.03 9.18 20.89
C ASN A 107 -19.88 8.65 20.02
N ARG A 108 -19.95 8.93 18.71
CA ARG A 108 -18.86 8.66 17.78
C ARG A 108 -17.69 9.59 18.07
N LYS A 109 -16.51 9.01 18.26
CA LYS A 109 -15.23 9.71 18.50
C LYS A 109 -14.21 9.27 17.46
N VAL A 110 -13.15 10.07 17.32
CA VAL A 110 -12.12 9.86 16.31
C VAL A 110 -10.75 9.93 16.98
N LEU A 111 -9.91 8.92 16.71
CA LEU A 111 -8.46 9.04 16.84
C LEU A 111 -7.90 9.34 15.45
N SER A 112 -6.98 10.29 15.37
CA SER A 112 -6.26 10.59 14.14
C SER A 112 -4.80 10.26 14.33
N CYS A 113 -4.25 9.41 13.47
CA CYS A 113 -2.86 9.02 13.44
C CYS A 113 -2.23 9.46 12.13
N HIS A 114 -0.98 9.91 12.18
CA HIS A 114 -0.21 10.26 10.99
C HIS A 114 1.25 9.86 11.16
N LEU A 115 1.90 9.52 10.04
CA LEU A 115 3.34 9.33 9.99
C LEU A 115 4.03 10.69 10.09
N ASN A 116 4.92 10.84 11.07
CA ASN A 116 5.93 11.88 11.08
C ASN A 116 7.11 11.41 10.23
N PRO A 117 7.37 12.01 9.05
CA PRO A 117 8.41 11.54 8.15
C PRO A 117 9.83 11.77 8.70
N LEU A 118 10.03 12.79 9.54
CA LEU A 118 11.35 13.11 10.13
C LEU A 118 11.77 12.06 11.17
N LEU A 119 10.81 11.60 11.97
CA LEU A 119 11.06 10.60 13.01
C LEU A 119 10.80 9.17 12.53
N TYR A 120 10.13 9.02 11.39
CA TYR A 120 9.60 7.76 10.88
C TYR A 120 8.75 7.02 11.92
N LYS A 121 7.87 7.77 12.60
CA LYS A 121 6.98 7.27 13.67
C LYS A 121 5.54 7.69 13.45
N ILE A 122 4.62 6.84 13.85
CA ILE A 122 3.19 7.16 13.82
C ILE A 122 2.83 7.90 15.12
N ILE A 123 2.36 9.13 14.96
CA ILE A 123 1.86 9.99 16.02
C ILE A 123 0.34 10.01 15.94
N CYS A 124 -0.32 9.71 17.04
CA CYS A 124 -1.76 9.74 17.17
C CYS A 124 -2.21 10.86 18.10
N SER A 125 -3.40 11.38 17.85
CA SER A 125 -4.13 12.30 18.71
C SER A 125 -5.46 11.67 19.09
N ASP A 126 -5.78 11.66 20.38
CA ASP A 126 -7.11 11.29 20.85
C ASP A 126 -8.14 12.40 20.62
N TYR A 127 -9.40 12.10 20.93
CA TYR A 127 -10.52 13.01 20.79
C TYR A 127 -10.46 14.23 21.72
N ASN A 128 -9.58 14.24 22.73
CA ASN A 128 -9.30 15.39 23.59
C ASN A 128 -8.07 16.20 23.10
N GLY A 129 -7.46 15.81 21.97
CA GLY A 129 -6.25 16.44 21.45
C GLY A 129 -4.94 15.95 22.09
N LYS A 130 -5.00 14.95 22.99
CA LYS A 130 -3.79 14.39 23.61
C LYS A 130 -3.02 13.56 22.59
N LYS A 131 -1.75 13.92 22.39
CA LYS A 131 -0.85 13.25 21.45
C LYS A 131 -0.07 12.12 22.11
N PHE A 132 0.20 11.06 21.36
CA PHE A 132 1.04 9.94 21.76
C PHE A 132 1.66 9.25 20.54
N THR A 133 2.73 8.49 20.74
CA THR A 133 3.43 7.76 19.68
C THR A 133 3.15 6.25 19.82
N LEU A 134 3.02 5.55 18.69
CA LEU A 134 2.73 4.10 18.68
C LEU A 134 3.94 3.20 18.88
N SER A 135 5.15 3.76 18.79
CA SER A 135 6.41 3.08 19.05
C SER A 135 7.16 3.80 20.17
N ASP A 136 8.05 3.06 20.84
CA ASP A 136 8.92 3.64 21.85
C ASP A 136 9.87 4.69 21.25
N PRO A 137 10.29 5.71 22.02
CA PRO A 137 11.26 6.71 21.57
C PRO A 137 12.56 6.11 21.03
N LEU A 138 12.99 4.98 21.57
CA LEU A 138 14.24 4.31 21.22
C LEU A 138 14.11 3.21 20.16
N GLN A 139 12.89 2.82 19.79
CA GLN A 139 12.64 1.75 18.83
C GLN A 139 12.21 2.29 17.47
N LYS A 140 12.65 1.63 16.39
CA LYS A 140 12.12 1.89 15.05
C LYS A 140 10.66 1.46 15.01
N CYS A 141 9.80 2.27 14.44
CA CYS A 141 8.40 1.94 14.21
C CYS A 141 8.31 0.95 13.04
N PRO A 142 7.87 -0.31 13.22
CA PRO A 142 7.86 -1.28 12.12
C PRO A 142 6.76 -0.98 11.09
N PHE A 143 5.65 -0.39 11.54
CA PHE A 143 4.43 -0.19 10.75
C PHE A 143 4.62 0.48 9.38
N PRO A 144 5.38 1.58 9.25
CA PRO A 144 5.52 2.23 7.95
C PRO A 144 6.23 1.32 6.93
N GLU A 145 7.18 0.49 7.34
CA GLU A 145 7.84 -0.41 6.38
C GLU A 145 6.90 -1.51 5.90
N ASP A 146 6.13 -2.11 6.79
CA ASP A 146 5.22 -3.21 6.44
C ASP A 146 4.06 -2.72 5.55
N ILE A 147 3.53 -1.53 5.84
CA ILE A 147 2.50 -0.88 5.01
C ILE A 147 3.06 -0.53 3.63
N LYS A 148 4.25 0.05 3.56
CA LYS A 148 4.93 0.40 2.30
C LYS A 148 5.20 -0.86 1.47
N LYS A 149 5.75 -1.90 2.08
CA LYS A 149 6.04 -3.16 1.39
C LYS A 149 4.79 -3.79 0.81
N SER A 150 3.73 -3.92 1.62
CA SER A 150 2.47 -4.53 1.17
C SER A 150 1.83 -3.70 0.05
N THR A 151 1.89 -2.37 0.14
CA THR A 151 1.44 -1.45 -0.92
C THR A 151 2.16 -1.71 -2.25
N LEU A 152 3.48 -1.81 -2.22
CA LEU A 152 4.29 -1.98 -3.42
C LEU A 152 4.10 -3.35 -4.05
N ASN A 153 3.91 -4.39 -3.23
CA ASN A 153 3.56 -5.72 -3.74
C ASN A 153 2.21 -5.71 -4.47
N ILE A 154 1.17 -5.10 -3.88
CA ILE A 154 -0.14 -4.99 -4.55
C ILE A 154 -0.02 -4.27 -5.89
N LEU A 155 0.75 -3.18 -5.95
CA LEU A 155 1.02 -2.48 -7.20
C LEU A 155 1.68 -3.39 -8.23
N TYR A 156 2.65 -4.20 -7.80
CA TYR A 156 3.31 -5.15 -8.69
C TYR A 156 2.33 -6.17 -9.28
N ASP A 157 1.36 -6.65 -8.48
CA ASP A 157 0.39 -7.64 -8.95
C ASP A 157 -0.60 -7.07 -9.98
N ILE A 158 -0.93 -5.77 -9.86
CA ILE A 158 -1.92 -5.11 -10.74
C ILE A 158 -1.28 -4.44 -11.96
N LEU A 159 -0.01 -4.05 -11.89
CA LEU A 159 0.68 -3.37 -12.99
C LEU A 159 1.16 -4.37 -14.03
N ASP A 160 1.11 -3.96 -15.30
CA ASP A 160 1.84 -4.68 -16.32
C ASP A 160 3.33 -4.38 -16.19
N GLN A 161 4.18 -5.37 -16.45
CA GLN A 161 5.63 -5.24 -16.35
C GLN A 161 6.13 -4.09 -17.23
N GLY A 162 5.50 -3.89 -18.40
CA GLY A 162 5.76 -2.76 -19.29
C GLY A 162 5.56 -1.38 -18.66
N GLU A 163 4.62 -1.22 -17.73
CA GLU A 163 4.31 0.08 -17.13
C GLU A 163 5.41 0.56 -16.17
N LEU A 164 5.95 -0.34 -15.34
CA LEU A 164 7.04 -0.01 -14.41
C LEU A 164 8.38 0.19 -15.11
N THR A 165 8.55 -0.47 -16.26
CA THR A 165 9.81 -0.49 -17.02
C THR A 165 9.92 0.67 -18.01
N ASN A 166 8.79 1.15 -18.54
CA ASN A 166 8.75 2.21 -19.57
C ASN A 166 8.43 3.61 -19.01
N MET A 167 8.64 3.85 -17.70
CA MET A 167 8.36 5.16 -17.09
C MET A 167 9.24 6.31 -17.61
N GLY A 168 10.39 6.03 -18.23
CA GLY A 168 11.34 7.05 -18.65
C GLY A 168 11.78 7.96 -17.49
N ASN A 169 11.81 9.28 -17.71
CA ASN A 169 12.16 10.28 -16.68
C ASN A 169 10.97 10.75 -15.83
N LYS A 170 9.89 9.98 -15.78
CA LYS A 170 8.69 10.32 -15.01
C LYS A 170 8.81 9.82 -13.58
N SER A 171 8.32 10.60 -12.62
CA SER A 171 8.04 10.10 -11.27
C SER A 171 6.69 9.43 -11.23
N MET A 172 6.55 8.39 -10.41
CA MET A 172 5.25 7.74 -10.14
C MET A 172 4.74 8.19 -8.78
N ASN A 173 3.48 8.58 -8.72
CA ASN A 173 2.79 8.83 -7.46
C ASN A 173 1.68 7.80 -7.29
N ILE A 174 1.54 7.32 -6.07
CA ILE A 174 0.58 6.30 -5.67
C ILE A 174 -0.20 6.86 -4.50
N VAL A 175 -1.52 6.78 -4.58
CA VAL A 175 -2.42 7.04 -3.46
C VAL A 175 -3.24 5.81 -3.19
N ILE A 176 -3.24 5.36 -1.94
CA ILE A 176 -4.12 4.29 -1.47
C ILE A 176 -5.10 4.87 -0.48
N LYS A 177 -6.36 4.51 -0.63
CA LYS A 177 -7.40 4.67 0.36
C LYS A 177 -7.85 3.29 0.79
N ALA A 178 -7.64 2.93 2.04
CA ALA A 178 -8.08 1.67 2.61
C ALA A 178 -9.05 1.94 3.76
N SER A 179 -10.13 1.18 3.87
CA SER A 179 -11.05 1.28 5.00
C SER A 179 -11.53 -0.08 5.43
N GLY A 180 -11.86 -0.23 6.70
CA GLY A 180 -12.55 -1.43 7.12
C GLY A 180 -12.72 -1.59 8.62
N TYR A 181 -13.25 -2.77 8.95
CA TYR A 181 -13.46 -3.24 10.30
C TYR A 181 -12.29 -4.14 10.70
N PRO A 182 -11.67 -3.94 11.87
CA PRO A 182 -10.66 -4.86 12.39
C PRO A 182 -11.23 -6.27 12.59
N ASP A 183 -12.48 -6.37 13.06
CA ASP A 183 -13.03 -7.63 13.58
C ASP A 183 -14.20 -8.22 12.77
N ASN A 184 -14.77 -7.50 11.81
CA ASN A 184 -15.90 -8.05 11.04
C ASN A 184 -15.43 -8.92 9.87
N GLN A 185 -15.77 -10.20 9.94
CA GLN A 185 -15.76 -11.13 8.81
C GLN A 185 -17.19 -11.23 8.26
N ILE A 186 -17.52 -10.46 7.23
CA ILE A 186 -18.76 -10.67 6.47
C ILE A 186 -18.37 -11.53 5.27
N LYS A 187 -18.80 -12.79 5.16
CA LYS A 187 -18.50 -13.61 3.97
C LYS A 187 -19.03 -12.94 2.70
N ALA A 188 -18.13 -12.37 1.91
CA ALA A 188 -18.44 -11.85 0.58
C ALA A 188 -17.37 -12.30 -0.41
N ASN A 189 -17.76 -12.54 -1.66
CA ASN A 189 -16.79 -12.75 -2.73
C ASN A 189 -16.07 -11.42 -2.99
N PRO A 190 -14.72 -11.43 -3.13
CA PRO A 190 -13.98 -10.21 -3.40
C PRO A 190 -14.43 -9.59 -4.72
N LEU A 191 -14.78 -8.31 -4.69
CA LEU A 191 -15.02 -7.51 -5.88
C LEU A 191 -13.70 -6.84 -6.27
N ILE A 192 -13.14 -7.27 -7.40
CA ILE A 192 -11.90 -6.74 -7.97
C ILE A 192 -12.23 -5.98 -9.24
N SER A 193 -11.79 -4.73 -9.36
CA SER A 193 -11.87 -3.98 -10.61
C SER A 193 -10.61 -3.16 -10.86
N ILE A 194 -10.19 -3.12 -12.12
CA ILE A 194 -9.06 -2.33 -12.60
C ILE A 194 -9.59 -1.44 -13.71
N HIS A 195 -9.41 -0.14 -13.57
CA HIS A 195 -9.68 0.85 -14.60
C HIS A 195 -8.38 1.56 -14.96
N LYS A 196 -7.96 1.45 -16.23
CA LYS A 196 -6.80 2.15 -16.75
C LYS A 196 -7.25 3.33 -17.59
N SER A 197 -6.66 4.50 -17.35
CA SER A 197 -6.89 5.70 -18.16
C SER A 197 -5.58 6.40 -18.46
N GLU A 198 -5.59 7.34 -19.40
CA GLU A 198 -4.40 8.10 -19.79
C GLU A 198 -3.79 8.89 -18.62
N TYR A 199 -4.63 9.36 -17.68
CA TYR A 199 -4.22 10.29 -16.62
C TYR A 199 -4.24 9.66 -15.22
N ASN A 200 -5.22 8.80 -14.94
CA ASN A 200 -5.45 8.23 -13.61
C ASN A 200 -5.83 6.77 -13.72
N ASN A 201 -4.94 5.89 -13.31
CA ASN A 201 -5.27 4.49 -13.17
C ASN A 201 -5.88 4.25 -11.79
N GLU A 202 -6.81 3.32 -11.71
CA GLU A 202 -7.55 3.00 -10.50
C GLU A 202 -7.70 1.48 -10.34
N PHE A 203 -7.42 0.99 -9.15
CA PHE A 203 -7.71 -0.37 -8.73
C PHE A 203 -8.63 -0.34 -7.52
N LYS A 204 -9.67 -1.17 -7.52
CA LYS A 204 -10.58 -1.35 -6.40
C LYS A 204 -10.62 -2.80 -6.00
N TYR A 205 -10.57 -2.99 -4.70
CA TYR A 205 -10.78 -4.25 -4.03
C TYR A 205 -11.78 -4.05 -2.90
N ASN A 206 -12.76 -4.93 -2.80
CA ASN A 206 -13.68 -4.98 -1.66
C ASN A 206 -13.91 -6.44 -1.27
N GLU A 207 -13.49 -6.79 -0.06
CA GLU A 207 -13.74 -8.11 0.52
C GLU A 207 -14.01 -7.98 2.01
N ASN A 208 -15.08 -8.61 2.48
CA ASN A 208 -15.39 -8.74 3.91
C ASN A 208 -15.37 -7.40 4.67
N GLY A 209 -15.90 -6.33 4.07
CA GLY A 209 -15.94 -4.99 4.66
C GLY A 209 -14.58 -4.28 4.71
N PHE A 210 -13.54 -4.85 4.12
CA PHE A 210 -12.27 -4.17 3.86
C PHE A 210 -12.23 -3.69 2.40
N ASN A 211 -12.13 -2.38 2.23
CA ASN A 211 -12.06 -1.73 0.93
C ASN A 211 -10.65 -1.21 0.72
N VAL A 212 -10.11 -1.39 -0.48
CA VAL A 212 -8.87 -0.78 -0.93
C VAL A 212 -9.12 -0.14 -2.29
N ASN A 213 -8.78 1.14 -2.41
CA ASN A 213 -8.72 1.85 -3.67
C ASN A 213 -7.29 2.36 -3.86
N ILE A 214 -6.65 1.98 -4.96
CA ILE A 214 -5.31 2.43 -5.32
C ILE A 214 -5.42 3.24 -6.59
N THR A 215 -4.96 4.48 -6.55
CA THR A 215 -4.76 5.31 -7.73
C THR A 215 -3.28 5.55 -7.96
N TRP A 216 -2.87 5.56 -9.23
CA TRP A 216 -1.51 5.92 -9.61
C TRP A 216 -1.47 6.72 -10.89
N TRP A 217 -0.50 7.61 -10.96
CA TRP A 217 -0.26 8.47 -12.12
C TRP A 217 1.22 8.81 -12.26
N TYR A 218 1.60 9.23 -13.46
CA TYR A 218 2.96 9.60 -13.80
C TYR A 218 3.06 11.11 -13.97
N LEU A 219 4.08 11.72 -13.37
CA LEU A 219 4.40 13.13 -13.57
C LEU A 219 5.69 13.25 -14.37
N ASN A 220 5.66 14.05 -15.44
CA ASN A 220 6.87 14.49 -16.10
C ASN A 220 7.62 15.41 -15.14
N ARG A 221 8.93 15.20 -14.96
CA ARG A 221 9.76 16.30 -14.47
C ARG A 221 9.76 17.38 -15.56
N SER A 222 9.26 18.57 -15.23
CA SER A 222 9.62 19.75 -16.01
C SER A 222 11.15 19.83 -16.01
N SER A 223 11.74 19.76 -17.20
CA SER A 223 13.13 20.14 -17.39
C SER A 223 13.27 21.51 -16.74
N LYS A 224 14.08 21.62 -15.68
CA LYS A 224 14.55 22.93 -15.25
C LYS A 224 15.23 23.55 -16.48
N SER A 225 14.56 24.54 -17.07
CA SER A 225 15.13 25.48 -18.02
C SER A 225 16.22 26.28 -17.33
#